data_AF-A0A4Y9Q467-F1
#
_entry.id   AF-A0A4Y9Q467-F1
#
_cell.length_a   1.000
_cell.length_b   1.000
_cell.length_c   1.000
_cell.angle_alpha   90.00
_cell.angle_beta   90.00
_cell.angle_gamma   90.00
#
_symmetry.space_group_name_H-M   'P 1'
#
loop_
_entity.id
_entity.type
_entity.pdbx_description
1 polymer ?
#
loop_
_entity_poly.entity_id
_entity_poly.type
_entity_poly.pdbx_seq_one_letter_code
_entity_poly.pdbx_strand_id
1 'polypeptide(L)'
;MTSAARGIVRLLNTADGRLLCLAGEVDREVVDRFLRHYGREPARIDAVDAGSVTSWSPSAVELVRDHLDAAERAGRPVAVHRSPEVERRPSL
;
A
#
# COMPACT_ATOMS: atom_id res chain seq x y z
N MET A 1 -6.98 -0.22 27.52
CA MET A 1 -6.87 0.43 26.20
C MET A 1 -5.88 -0.37 25.39
N THR A 2 -6.37 -1.29 24.56
CA THR A 2 -5.53 -2.03 23.61
C THR A 2 -4.90 -1.01 22.67
N SER A 3 -3.58 -0.90 22.67
CA SER A 3 -2.87 -0.19 21.61
C SER A 3 -3.30 -0.85 20.31
N ALA A 4 -4.15 -0.20 19.51
CA ALA A 4 -4.32 -0.60 18.12
C ALA A 4 -2.91 -0.63 17.53
N ALA A 5 -2.46 -1.80 17.09
CA ALA A 5 -1.12 -1.93 16.53
C ALA A 5 -1.07 -0.96 15.33
N ARG A 6 -0.28 0.12 15.45
CA ARG A 6 -0.14 1.13 14.40
C ARG A 6 0.23 0.41 13.09
N GLY A 7 -0.51 0.68 12.01
CA GLY A 7 -0.25 0.05 10.72
C GLY A 7 1.09 0.47 10.11
N ILE A 8 1.45 -0.20 9.03
CA ILE A 8 2.70 0.03 8.32
C ILE A 8 2.48 0.12 6.82
N VAL A 9 3.35 0.90 6.16
CA VAL A 9 3.59 0.85 4.73
C VAL A 9 5.09 0.74 4.52
N ARG A 10 5.53 -0.24 3.73
CA ARG A 10 6.95 -0.51 3.49
C ARG A 10 7.20 -0.92 2.05
N LEU A 11 8.38 -0.56 1.55
CA LEU A 11 8.94 -1.13 0.33
C LEU A 11 9.87 -2.28 0.71
N LEU A 12 9.55 -3.47 0.21
CA LEU A 12 10.33 -4.68 0.44
C LEU A 12 10.95 -5.11 -0.89
N ASN A 13 12.22 -5.50 -0.85
CA ASN A 13 12.85 -6.18 -1.97
C ASN A 13 12.71 -7.68 -1.73
N THR A 14 12.13 -8.39 -2.68
CA THR A 14 11.93 -9.84 -2.66
C THR A 14 12.67 -10.47 -3.83
N ALA A 15 12.77 -11.80 -3.85
CA ALA A 15 13.31 -12.51 -5.01
C ALA A 15 12.49 -12.25 -6.28
N ASP A 16 11.18 -12.00 -6.13
CA ASP A 16 10.22 -11.77 -7.23
C ASP A 16 10.09 -10.30 -7.62
N GLY A 17 10.92 -9.42 -7.04
CA GLY A 17 10.93 -7.99 -7.32
C GLY A 17 10.53 -7.14 -6.11
N ARG A 18 10.09 -5.91 -6.38
CA ARG A 18 9.85 -4.91 -5.35
C ARG A 18 8.38 -4.85 -4.96
N LEU A 19 8.09 -5.02 -3.68
CA LEU A 19 6.75 -5.12 -3.12
C LEU A 19 6.41 -3.87 -2.30
N LEU A 20 5.26 -3.26 -2.56
CA LEU A 20 4.63 -2.31 -1.64
C LEU A 20 3.74 -3.08 -0.67
N CYS A 21 4.16 -3.20 0.58
CA CYS A 21 3.43 -3.96 1.61
C CYS A 21 2.72 -3.01 2.58
N LEU A 22 1.43 -3.25 2.79
CA LEU A 22 0.54 -2.55 3.70
C LEU A 22 -0.04 -3.55 4.71
N ALA A 23 -0.04 -3.18 6.00
CA ALA A 23 -0.61 -4.04 7.05
C ALA A 23 -1.17 -3.20 8.22
N GLY A 24 -2.20 -3.74 8.88
CA GLY A 24 -2.90 -3.08 9.98
C GLY A 24 -3.77 -1.89 9.54
N GLU A 25 -3.92 -0.92 10.44
CA GLU A 25 -4.65 0.33 10.17
C GLU A 25 -3.73 1.34 9.49
N VAL A 26 -3.96 1.58 8.19
CA VAL A 26 -3.15 2.51 7.40
C VAL A 26 -3.86 3.85 7.29
N ASP A 27 -3.62 4.69 8.29
CA ASP A 27 -4.11 6.06 8.34
C ASP A 27 -3.14 7.05 7.67
N ARG A 28 -3.49 8.34 7.75
CA ARG A 28 -2.68 9.42 7.21
C ARG A 28 -1.31 9.54 7.90
N GLU A 29 -1.21 9.28 9.20
CA GLU A 29 0.07 9.38 9.93
C GLU A 29 1.05 8.31 9.42
N VAL A 30 0.55 7.09 9.16
CA VAL A 30 1.33 6.00 8.56
C VAL A 30 1.82 6.37 7.16
N VAL A 31 0.94 6.92 6.32
CA VAL A 31 1.31 7.40 4.97
C VAL A 31 2.34 8.52 5.04
N ASP A 32 2.14 9.52 5.89
CA ASP A 32 3.08 10.62 6.04
C ASP A 32 4.46 10.14 6.52
N ARG A 33 4.50 9.12 7.40
CA ARG A 33 5.75 8.48 7.82
C ARG A 33 6.45 7.80 6.66
N PHE A 34 5.71 7.08 5.82
CA PHE A 34 6.24 6.45 4.62
C PHE A 34 6.83 7.50 3.66
N LEU A 35 6.07 8.55 3.35
CA LEU A 35 6.49 9.61 2.43
C LEU A 35 7.69 10.40 2.94
N ARG A 36 7.79 10.63 4.25
CA ARG A 36 8.98 11.24 4.86
C ARG A 36 10.24 10.39 4.69
N HIS A 37 10.10 9.07 4.63
CA HIS A 37 11.25 8.16 4.54
C HIS A 37 11.64 7.85 3.09
N TYR A 38 10.65 7.66 2.20
CA TYR A 38 10.88 7.22 0.81
C TYR A 38 10.68 8.32 -0.24
N GLY A 39 10.19 9.50 0.15
CA GLY A 39 9.82 10.57 -0.76
C GLY A 39 8.38 10.45 -1.28
N ARG A 40 7.98 11.41 -2.11
CA ARG A 40 6.64 11.47 -2.72
C ARG A 40 6.55 10.81 -4.09
N GLU A 41 7.68 10.61 -4.75
CA GLU A 41 7.70 10.00 -6.07
C GLU A 41 7.36 8.51 -5.95
N PRO A 42 6.40 7.98 -6.72
CA PRO A 42 6.06 6.58 -6.68
C PRO A 42 7.27 5.71 -7.00
N ALA A 43 7.54 4.78 -6.09
CA ALA A 43 8.60 3.80 -6.30
C ALA A 43 8.18 2.82 -7.41
N ARG A 44 9.14 2.43 -8.26
CA ARG A 44 8.95 1.24 -9.11
C ARG A 44 8.69 0.04 -8.20
N ILE A 45 7.55 -0.61 -8.42
CA ILE A 45 7.11 -1.83 -7.74
C ILE A 45 6.64 -2.85 -8.77
N ASP A 46 6.69 -4.12 -8.41
CA ASP A 46 6.22 -5.24 -9.21
C ASP A 46 4.95 -5.85 -8.59
N ALA A 47 4.72 -5.62 -7.29
CA ALA A 47 3.51 -6.06 -6.59
C ALA A 47 3.07 -5.11 -5.46
N VAL A 48 1.80 -5.20 -5.07
CA VAL A 48 1.21 -4.62 -3.86
C VAL A 48 0.65 -5.75 -3.00
N ASP A 49 1.04 -5.81 -1.72
CA ASP A 49 0.42 -6.69 -0.73
C ASP A 49 -0.36 -5.86 0.28
N ALA A 50 -1.68 -6.05 0.25
CA ALA A 50 -2.67 -5.48 1.15
C ALA A 50 -3.44 -6.57 1.92
N GLY A 51 -2.92 -7.80 1.95
CA GLY A 51 -3.58 -8.96 2.56
C GLY A 51 -3.82 -8.83 4.06
N SER A 52 -2.96 -8.06 4.74
CA SER A 52 -2.97 -7.88 6.20
C SER A 52 -3.57 -6.55 6.65
N VAL A 53 -4.26 -5.85 5.76
CA VAL A 53 -4.88 -4.55 6.03
C VAL A 53 -6.19 -4.75 6.78
N THR A 54 -6.38 -3.97 7.84
CA THR A 54 -7.63 -3.97 8.63
C THR A 54 -8.47 -2.72 8.38
N SER A 55 -7.85 -1.59 8.00
CA SER A 55 -8.55 -0.37 7.54
C SER A 55 -7.60 0.54 6.76
N TRP A 56 -8.12 1.28 5.77
CA TRP A 56 -7.37 2.26 4.98
C TRP A 56 -8.06 3.63 4.98
N SER A 57 -7.25 4.67 5.17
CA SER A 57 -7.66 6.07 4.96
C SER A 57 -7.68 6.43 3.46
N PRO A 58 -8.33 7.54 3.06
CA PRO A 58 -8.27 8.05 1.69
C PRO A 58 -6.83 8.26 1.20
N SER A 59 -5.93 8.76 2.05
CA SER A 59 -4.51 8.94 1.72
C SER A 59 -3.78 7.62 1.46
N ALA A 60 -4.18 6.53 2.11
CA ALA A 60 -3.60 5.21 1.84
C ALA A 60 -4.05 4.68 0.47
N VAL A 61 -5.31 4.93 0.10
CA VAL A 61 -5.84 4.57 -1.22
C VAL A 61 -5.15 5.38 -2.32
N GLU A 62 -4.99 6.69 -2.14
CA GLU A 62 -4.26 7.56 -3.07
C GLU A 62 -2.82 7.09 -3.24
N LEU A 63 -2.11 6.79 -2.15
CA LEU A 63 -0.74 6.27 -2.21
C LEU A 63 -0.64 5.01 -3.09
N VAL A 64 -1.55 4.06 -2.93
CA VAL A 64 -1.56 2.83 -3.74
C VAL A 64 -1.88 3.17 -5.21
N ARG A 65 -2.86 4.03 -5.46
CA ARG A 65 -3.22 4.47 -6.82
C ARG A 65 -2.05 5.13 -7.54
N ASP A 66 -1.32 6.02 -6.88
CA ASP A 66 -0.17 6.70 -7.48
C ASP A 66 0.91 5.70 -7.93
N HIS A 67 1.13 4.62 -7.18
CA HIS A 67 2.06 3.56 -7.58
C HIS A 67 1.53 2.72 -8.75
N LEU A 68 0.24 2.42 -8.78
CA LEU A 68 -0.38 1.69 -9.88
C LEU A 68 -0.36 2.51 -11.18
N ASP A 69 -0.75 3.79 -11.12
CA ASP A 69 -0.73 4.72 -12.24
C ASP A 69 0.69 4.90 -12.80
N ALA A 70 1.69 5.04 -11.93
CA ALA A 70 3.09 5.13 -12.34
C ALA A 70 3.56 3.87 -13.06
N ALA A 71 3.16 2.69 -12.58
CA ALA A 71 3.52 1.42 -13.19
C ALA A 71 2.80 1.18 -14.53
N GLU A 72 1.53 1.59 -14.63
CA GLU A 72 0.76 1.57 -15.87
C GLU A 72 1.39 2.48 -16.94
N ARG A 73 1.74 3.73 -16.56
CA ARG A 73 2.46 4.67 -17.45
C ARG A 73 3.81 4.12 -17.92
N ALA A 74 4.43 3.26 -17.11
CA ALA A 74 5.68 2.56 -17.46
C ALA A 74 5.47 1.28 -18.28
N GLY A 75 4.22 0.88 -18.58
CA GLY A 75 3.89 -0.34 -19.32
C GLY A 75 4.17 -1.63 -18.54
N ARG A 76 4.17 -1.56 -17.21
CA ARG A 76 4.49 -2.70 -16.33
C ARG A 76 3.37 -2.88 -15.30
N PRO A 77 2.28 -3.59 -15.63
CA PRO A 77 1.18 -3.78 -14.69
C PRO A 77 1.63 -4.49 -13.42
N VAL A 78 1.06 -4.06 -12.29
CA VAL A 78 1.45 -4.50 -10.93
C VAL A 78 0.47 -5.55 -10.43
N ALA A 79 0.97 -6.66 -9.89
CA ALA A 79 0.13 -7.64 -9.23
C ALA A 79 -0.38 -7.12 -7.88
N VAL A 80 -1.69 -7.22 -7.61
CA VAL A 80 -2.27 -6.75 -6.34
C VAL A 80 -2.82 -7.93 -5.57
N HIS A 81 -2.23 -8.23 -4.41
CA HIS A 81 -2.73 -9.19 -3.45
C HIS A 81 -3.56 -8.46 -2.40
N ARG A 82 -4.86 -8.76 -2.32
CA ARG A 82 -5.81 -8.08 -1.42
C ARG A 82 -6.28 -9.03 -0.32
N SER A 83 -6.61 -8.48 0.85
CA SER A 83 -7.27 -9.23 1.91
C SER A 83 -8.69 -9.62 1.48
N PRO A 84 -9.20 -10.81 1.85
CA PRO A 84 -10.60 -11.18 1.63
C PRO A 84 -11.60 -10.20 2.30
N GLU A 85 -11.19 -9.48 3.35
CA GLU A 85 -12.02 -8.46 4.01
C GLU A 85 -12.15 -7.17 3.17
N VAL A 86 -11.16 -6.85 2.34
CA VAL A 86 -11.21 -5.72 1.39
C VAL A 86 -12.03 -6.10 0.15
N GLU A 87 -11.96 -7.36 -0.27
CA GLU A 87 -12.77 -7.89 -1.37
C GLU A 87 -14.27 -7.91 -1.03
N ARG A 88 -14.62 -8.10 0.25
CA ARG A 88 -15.99 -8.01 0.77
C ARG A 88 -16.54 -6.59 0.91
N ARG A 89 -15.74 -5.55 0.64
CA ARG A 89 -16.18 -4.15 0.60
C ARG A 89 -15.92 -3.53 -0.77
N PRO A 90 -16.68 -3.91 -1.82
CA PRO A 90 -16.72 -3.13 -3.04
C PRO A 90 -17.54 -1.86 -2.77
N SER A 91 -16.89 -0.71 -3.02
CA SER A 91 -17.51 0.59 -3.28
C SER A 91 -18.09 1.38 -2.08
N LEU A 92 -17.58 2.61 -1.95
CA LEU A 92 -18.42 3.82 -2.09
C LEU A 92 -17.79 4.68 -3.18
#